data_AF-A5CLL0-F1
#
_entry.id   AF-A5CLL0-F1
#
_cell.length_a   1.000
_cell.length_b   1.000
_cell.length_c   1.000
_cell.angle_alpha   90.00
_cell.angle_beta   90.00
_cell.angle_gamma   90.00
#
_symmetry.space_group_name_H-M   'P 1'
#
loop_
_entity.id
_entity.type
_entity.pdbx_description
1 polymer ?
#
loop_
_entity_poly.entity_id
_entity_poly.type
_entity_poly.pdbx_seq_one_letter_code
_entity_poly.pdbx_strand_id
1 'polypeptide(L)' 'MATGKRDRDSMVKPVTPGYRIEDESRKTFKAMADAVGAASSSHLLDLLASYIETDPATGRPVWWPEDDDREELPIDPT' A
#
# COMPACT_ATOMS: atom_id res chain seq x y z
N MET A 1 15.82 10.44 14.26
CA MET A 1 16.26 9.08 13.90
C MET A 1 15.22 8.11 14.45
N ALA A 2 14.34 7.58 13.61
CA ALA A 2 13.39 6.56 14.08
C ALA A 2 14.18 5.31 14.44
N THR A 3 14.19 4.94 15.71
CA THR A 3 14.80 3.70 16.19
C THR A 3 14.07 2.56 15.49
N GLY A 4 14.74 1.90 14.53
CA GLY A 4 14.13 0.99 13.55
C GLY A 4 13.60 -0.34 14.09
N LYS A 5 13.21 -0.37 15.37
CA LYS A 5 12.69 -1.54 16.06
C LYS A 5 11.37 -1.16 16.70
N ARG A 6 10.29 -1.83 16.29
CA ARG A 6 8.99 -1.72 16.94
C ARG A 6 9.11 -2.14 18.41
N ASP A 7 8.31 -1.53 19.26
CA ASP A 7 8.26 -1.89 20.68
C ASP A 7 7.94 -3.37 20.85
N ARG A 8 8.54 -3.98 21.88
CA ARG A 8 8.23 -5.35 22.29
C ARG A 8 6.72 -5.43 22.58
N ASP A 9 6.08 -6.47 22.08
CA ASP A 9 4.64 -6.73 22.26
C ASP A 9 3.68 -5.77 21.51
N SER A 10 4.18 -4.90 20.62
CA SER A 10 3.34 -4.06 19.75
C SER A 10 2.60 -4.82 18.63
N MET A 11 2.85 -6.11 18.46
CA MET A 11 2.27 -6.95 17.41
C MET A 11 1.52 -8.14 18.03
N VAL A 12 0.24 -8.30 17.69
CA VAL A 12 -0.61 -9.37 18.24
C VAL A 12 -0.32 -10.73 17.59
N LYS A 13 -0.24 -10.76 16.25
CA LYS A 13 0.01 -11.98 15.48
C LYS A 13 0.95 -11.69 14.30
N PRO A 14 2.27 -11.52 14.55
CA PRO A 14 3.22 -11.14 13.52
C PRO A 14 3.37 -12.24 12.47
N VAL A 15 3.42 -11.84 11.20
CA VAL A 15 3.73 -12.71 10.06
C VAL A 15 4.75 -12.03 9.15
N THR A 16 5.63 -12.82 8.52
CA THR A 16 6.57 -12.29 7.53
C THR A 16 5.91 -12.32 6.15
N PRO A 17 5.79 -11.19 5.46
CA PRO A 17 5.23 -11.18 4.11
C PRO A 17 6.12 -11.97 3.13
N GLY A 18 5.51 -12.84 2.33
CA GLY A 18 6.22 -13.76 1.41
C GLY A 18 6.27 -13.30 -0.05
N TYR A 19 5.89 -12.06 -0.35
CA TYR A 19 5.82 -11.55 -1.71
C TYR A 19 7.15 -10.91 -2.17
N ARG A 20 7.35 -10.88 -3.49
CA ARG A 20 8.45 -10.14 -4.13
C ARG A 20 7.94 -8.77 -4.57
N ILE A 21 8.80 -7.76 -4.44
CA ILE A 21 8.57 -6.41 -4.95
C ILE A 21 9.80 -5.93 -5.70
N GLU A 22 9.60 -4.97 -6.59
CA GLU A 22 10.69 -4.26 -7.24
C GLU A 22 11.58 -3.52 -6.23
N ASP A 23 12.87 -3.41 -6.53
CA ASP A 23 13.84 -2.75 -5.65
C ASP A 23 13.52 -1.26 -5.46
N GLU A 24 13.06 -0.60 -6.53
CA GLU A 24 12.64 0.81 -6.45
C GLU A 24 11.40 1.01 -5.58
N SER A 25 10.44 0.10 -5.65
CA SER A 25 9.27 0.10 -4.77
C SER A 25 9.71 -0.08 -3.31
N ARG A 26 10.65 -1.00 -3.04
CA ARG A 26 11.22 -1.20 -1.71
C ARG A 26 11.88 0.07 -1.16
N LYS A 27 12.69 0.75 -1.97
CA LYS A 27 13.33 2.03 -1.59
C LYS A 27 12.29 3.11 -1.28
N THR A 28 11.24 3.19 -2.09
CA THR A 28 10.13 4.12 -1.90
C THR A 28 9.43 3.90 -0.56
N PHE A 29 9.04 2.66 -0.25
CA PHE A 29 8.42 2.33 1.04
C PHE A 29 9.35 2.57 2.22
N LYS A 30 10.66 2.38 2.06
CA LYS A 30 11.63 2.73 3.09
C LYS A 30 11.67 4.24 3.34
N ALA A 31 11.75 5.05 2.29
CA ALA A 31 11.76 6.50 2.42
C ALA A 31 10.47 7.03 3.06
N MET A 32 9.32 6.48 2.66
CA MET A 32 8.03 6.81 3.28
C MET A 32 8.00 6.46 4.78
N ALA A 33 8.47 5.27 5.14
CA ALA A 33 8.50 4.84 6.55
C ALA A 33 9.38 5.78 7.38
N ASP A 34 10.55 6.16 6.86
CA ASP A 34 11.47 7.09 7.52
C ASP A 34 10.82 8.49 7.68
N ALA A 35 10.07 8.96 6.68
CA ALA A 35 9.41 10.27 6.68
C ALA A 35 8.26 10.37 7.68
N VAL A 36 7.43 9.32 7.80
CA VAL A 36 6.30 9.29 8.74
C VAL A 36 6.69 8.83 10.15
N GLY A 37 7.98 8.53 10.37
CA GLY A 37 8.47 8.02 11.65
C GLY A 37 8.05 6.59 11.97
N ALA A 38 7.65 5.80 10.97
CA ALA A 38 7.34 4.39 11.16
C ALA A 38 8.64 3.61 11.45
N ALA A 39 8.57 2.71 12.43
CA ALA A 39 9.70 1.86 12.80
C ALA A 39 10.27 0.99 11.66
N SER A 40 9.49 0.66 10.62
CA SER A 40 9.95 -0.07 9.43
C SER A 40 8.95 0.04 8.27
N SER A 41 9.35 -0.39 7.06
CA SER A 41 8.43 -0.52 5.92
C SER A 41 7.28 -1.49 6.17
N SER A 42 7.51 -2.57 6.94
CA SER A 42 6.42 -3.48 7.33
C SER A 42 5.46 -2.81 8.32
N HIS A 43 5.95 -1.96 9.22
CA HIS A 43 5.09 -1.16 10.08
C HIS A 43 4.25 -0.16 9.29
N LEU A 44 4.86 0.48 8.28
CA LEU A 44 4.11 1.34 7.37
C LEU A 44 2.97 0.58 6.67
N LEU A 45 3.21 -0.66 6.24
CA LEU A 45 2.16 -1.47 5.60
C LEU A 45 1.01 -1.81 6.54
N ASP A 46 1.30 -2.16 7.80
CA ASP A 46 0.24 -2.37 8.80
C ASP A 46 -0.59 -1.10 9.02
N LEU A 47 0.07 0.07 9.07
CA LEU A 47 -0.61 1.36 9.19
C LEU A 47 -1.49 1.61 7.97
N LEU A 48 -0.95 1.49 6.76
CA LEU A 48 -1.71 1.65 5.52
C LEU A 48 -2.94 0.74 5.48
N ALA A 49 -2.78 -0.54 5.84
CA ALA A 49 -3.90 -1.48 5.87
C ALA A 49 -5.04 -1.04 6.80
N SER A 50 -4.74 -0.31 7.88
CA SER A 50 -5.76 0.22 8.80
C SER A 50 -6.46 1.49 8.32
N TYR A 51 -5.86 2.23 7.38
CA TYR A 51 -6.38 3.52 6.87
C TYR A 51 -6.92 3.44 5.44
N ILE A 52 -6.62 2.37 4.70
CA ILE A 52 -7.16 2.18 3.36
C ILE A 52 -8.66 1.90 3.48
N GLU A 53 -9.46 2.87 3.06
CA GLU A 53 -10.88 2.67 2.81
C GLU A 53 -11.05 1.91 1.49
N THR A 54 -11.82 0.82 1.52
CA THR A 54 -12.12 -0.01 0.36
C THR A 54 -13.61 -0.01 0.04
N ASP A 55 -13.93 -0.07 -1.24
CA ASP A 55 -15.29 -0.34 -1.71
C ASP A 55 -15.67 -1.80 -1.37
N PRO A 56 -16.76 -2.04 -0.62
CA PRO A 56 -17.21 -3.38 -0.27
C PRO A 56 -17.54 -4.28 -1.47
N ALA A 57 -17.95 -3.71 -2.62
CA ALA A 57 -18.35 -4.49 -3.78
C ALA A 57 -17.16 -5.01 -4.58
N THR A 58 -16.09 -4.21 -4.69
CA THR A 58 -14.91 -4.52 -5.52
C THR A 58 -13.68 -4.92 -4.71
N GLY A 59 -13.64 -4.57 -3.42
CA GLY A 59 -12.48 -4.71 -2.54
C GLY A 59 -11.33 -3.75 -2.89
N ARG A 60 -11.53 -2.81 -3.82
CA ARG A 60 -10.51 -1.86 -4.25
C ARG A 60 -10.44 -0.67 -3.29
N PRO A 61 -9.26 -0.08 -3.07
CA PRO A 61 -9.17 1.23 -2.43
C PRO A 61 -10.06 2.26 -3.15
N VAL A 62 -10.73 3.14 -2.42
CA VAL A 62 -11.66 4.14 -3.01
C VAL A 62 -10.98 5.13 -3.96
N TRP A 63 -9.66 5.29 -3.85
CA TRP A 63 -8.83 6.12 -4.71
C TRP A 63 -8.17 5.33 -5.86
N TRP A 64 -8.38 4.01 -5.92
CA TRP A 64 -7.84 3.18 -6.97
C TRP A 64 -8.44 3.61 -8.30
N PRO A 65 -7.64 3.88 -9.34
CA PRO A 65 -8.19 4.27 -10.62
C PRO A 65 -9.14 3.19 -11.13
N GLU A 66 -10.27 3.61 -11.70
CA GLU A 66 -11.07 2.69 -12.51
C GLU A 66 -10.16 2.14 -13.61
N ASP A 67 -10.25 0.84 -13.88
CA ASP A 67 -9.56 0.31 -15.04
C ASP A 67 -10.13 1.08 -16.24
N ASP A 68 -9.26 1.82 -16.93
CA ASP A 68 -9.61 2.61 -18.10
C ASP A 68 -9.83 1.65 -19.27
N ASP A 69 -10.87 0.82 -19.16
CA ASP A 69 -11.36 -0.01 -20.26
C ASP A 69 -12.17 0.86 -21.26
N ARG A 70 -12.14 2.19 -21.11
CA ARG A 70 -12.85 3.16 -21.95
C ARG A 70 -11.94 3.77 -23.02
N GLU A 71 -11.20 2.93 -23.74
CA GLU A 71 -10.70 3.26 -25.09
C GLU A 71 -11.79 3.06 -26.17
N GLU A 72 -13.08 3.03 -25.82
CA GLU A 72 -14.14 3.11 -26.83
C GLU A 72 -14.44 4.59 -27.16
N LEU A 73 -13.72 5.13 -28.14
CA LEU A 73 -14.25 6.21 -28.95
C LEU A 73 -15.41 5.63 -29.79
N PRO A 74 -16.67 6.10 -29.65
CA PRO A 74 -17.69 5.75 -30.62
C PRO A 74 -17.29 6.41 -31.95
N ILE A 75 -16.82 5.61 -32.90
CA ILE A 75 -16.73 6.02 -34.30
C ILE A 75 -18.17 6.21 -34.78
N ASP A 76 -18.54 7.46 -35.08
CA ASP A 76 -19.81 7.79 -35.72
C ASP A 76 -19.96 6.95 -37.01
N PRO A 77 -21.10 6.27 -37.23
CA PRO A 77 -21.34 5.53 -38.45
C PRO A 77 -21.52 6.49 -39.63
N THR A 78 -20.67 6.34 -40.65
CA THR A 78 -20.74 7.03 -41.94
C THR A 78 -22.05 6.76 -42.69
#